data_AF-A0A4V1XI35-F1
#
_entry.id   AF-A0A4V1XI35-F1
#
_cell.length_a   1.000
_cell.length_b   1.000
_cell.length_c   1.000
_cell.angle_alpha   90.00
_cell.angle_beta   90.00
_cell.angle_gamma   90.00
#
_symmetry.space_group_name_H-M   'P 1'
#
loop_
_entity.id
_entity.type
_entity.pdbx_description
1 polymer ?
#
loop_
_entity_poly.entity_id
_entity_poly.type
_entity_poly.pdbx_seq_one_letter_code
_entity_poly.pdbx_strand_id
1 'polypeptide(L)'
;MQRSNCNCPINALQRIAGRLNQDTLPIDNILQIGAELTGDLTTIIHCERCITRKRMTNMLSQITSRLVSFYEAAFLSAAASLTIATRSRSTKDLDVLWTPTLSHDCETSRPLPTMQGAPGCQSLSRDMKLGKLPIDGSEARLLVEVVLVDACLDLNEKIQEWKLVMDELLEVAEEQYDEVICHCLDRLAKLIGLLQFHGLSVERS
;
A
#
# COMPACT_ATOMS: atom_id res chain seq x y z
N MET A 1 4.75 30.15 -35.52
CA MET A 1 5.16 29.40 -34.32
C MET A 1 3.95 28.71 -33.72
N GLN A 2 3.75 27.42 -33.99
CA GLN A 2 2.65 26.63 -33.42
C GLN A 2 2.97 26.31 -31.95
N ARG A 3 2.11 26.76 -31.03
CA ARG A 3 2.07 26.25 -29.66
C ARG A 3 1.62 24.78 -29.73
N SER A 4 2.57 23.87 -29.79
CA SER A 4 2.30 22.43 -29.68
C SER A 4 1.94 22.15 -28.22
N ASN A 5 0.66 21.81 -27.98
CA ASN A 5 0.14 21.53 -26.65
C ASN A 5 0.86 20.29 -26.06
N CYS A 6 1.42 20.42 -24.85
CA CYS A 6 1.96 19.29 -24.06
C CYS A 6 0.77 18.59 -23.40
N ASN A 7 0.64 17.27 -23.54
CA ASN A 7 -0.42 16.47 -22.89
C ASN A 7 -0.05 16.06 -21.45
N CYS A 8 0.99 16.67 -20.85
CA CYS A 8 1.40 16.34 -19.49
C CYS A 8 0.32 16.70 -18.47
N PRO A 9 0.19 15.90 -17.39
CA PRO A 9 -0.91 15.96 -16.44
C PRO A 9 -0.73 17.08 -15.39
N ILE A 10 -0.43 18.32 -15.81
CA ILE A 10 -0.19 19.46 -14.89
C ILE A 10 -1.37 19.69 -13.93
N ASN A 11 -2.60 19.61 -14.46
CA ASN A 11 -3.81 19.79 -13.65
C ASN A 11 -4.04 18.63 -12.68
N ALA A 12 -3.58 17.42 -13.01
CA ALA A 12 -3.67 16.28 -12.11
C ALA A 12 -2.65 16.42 -10.97
N LEU A 13 -1.41 16.82 -11.27
CA LEU A 13 -0.40 17.12 -10.25
C LEU A 13 -0.85 18.22 -9.28
N GLN A 14 -1.48 19.28 -9.77
CA GLN A 14 -2.04 20.33 -8.91
C GLN A 14 -3.14 19.79 -7.98
N ARG A 15 -3.97 18.86 -8.47
CA ARG A 15 -5.00 18.19 -7.68
C ARG A 15 -4.38 17.29 -6.62
N ILE A 16 -3.35 16.52 -6.98
CA ILE A 16 -2.57 15.69 -6.06
C ILE A 16 -1.96 16.56 -4.96
N ALA A 17 -1.29 17.67 -5.32
CA ALA A 17 -0.74 18.61 -4.36
C ALA A 17 -1.82 19.16 -3.41
N GLY A 18 -2.99 19.51 -3.94
CA GLY A 18 -4.14 19.96 -3.14
C GLY A 18 -4.63 18.90 -2.15
N ARG A 19 -4.69 17.62 -2.57
CA ARG A 19 -5.07 16.50 -1.69
C ARG A 19 -4.04 16.27 -0.58
N LEU A 20 -2.76 16.42 -0.89
CA LEU A 20 -1.63 16.24 0.05
C LEU A 20 -1.41 17.42 1.01
N ASN A 21 -2.09 18.55 0.80
CA ASN A 21 -2.02 19.74 1.66
C ASN A 21 -2.85 19.59 2.96
N GLN A 22 -3.35 18.40 3.25
CA GLN A 22 -4.05 18.08 4.48
C GLN A 22 -3.04 17.66 5.56
N ASP A 23 -3.41 17.78 6.84
CA ASP A 23 -2.57 17.32 7.95
C ASP A 23 -2.66 15.81 8.16
N THR A 24 -3.81 15.21 7.82
CA THR A 24 -4.07 13.78 7.95
C THR A 24 -4.79 13.26 6.72
N LEU A 25 -4.50 12.01 6.34
CA LEU A 25 -5.14 11.32 5.23
C LEU A 25 -5.36 9.84 5.61
N PRO A 26 -6.51 9.24 5.24
CA PRO A 26 -6.71 7.80 5.33
C PRO A 26 -5.69 7.04 4.47
N ILE A 27 -5.26 5.86 4.92
CA ILE A 27 -4.26 5.04 4.22
C ILE A 27 -4.64 4.74 2.77
N ASP A 28 -5.91 4.39 2.51
CA ASP A 28 -6.40 4.12 1.16
C ASP A 28 -6.23 5.34 0.24
N ASN A 29 -6.47 6.54 0.76
CA ASN A 29 -6.29 7.78 0.01
C ASN A 29 -4.81 8.06 -0.26
N ILE A 30 -3.93 7.77 0.70
CA ILE A 30 -2.48 7.94 0.54
C ILE A 30 -1.98 7.00 -0.57
N LEU A 31 -2.37 5.73 -0.53
CA LEU A 31 -2.00 4.72 -1.53
C LEU A 31 -2.54 5.07 -2.93
N GLN A 32 -3.79 5.52 -3.00
CA GLN A 32 -4.40 5.96 -4.26
C GLN A 32 -3.65 7.17 -4.84
N ILE A 33 -3.29 8.16 -4.02
CA ILE A 33 -2.49 9.32 -4.47
C ILE A 33 -1.13 8.86 -4.98
N GLY A 34 -0.51 7.89 -4.31
CA GLY A 34 0.76 7.30 -4.74
C GLY A 34 0.67 6.70 -6.14
N ALA A 35 -0.33 5.84 -6.38
CA ALA A 35 -0.54 5.21 -7.69
C ALA A 35 -0.88 6.24 -8.80
N GLU A 36 -1.68 7.26 -8.49
CA GLU A 36 -1.95 8.36 -9.43
C GLU A 36 -0.66 9.12 -9.78
N LEU A 37 0.17 9.41 -8.78
CA LEU A 37 1.42 10.12 -8.96
C LEU A 37 2.43 9.32 -9.79
N THR A 38 2.58 8.02 -9.56
CA THR A 38 3.54 7.19 -10.33
C THR A 38 3.10 7.07 -11.79
N GLY A 39 1.80 6.98 -12.06
CA GLY A 39 1.25 7.07 -13.42
C GLY A 39 1.50 8.43 -14.10
N ASP A 40 1.26 9.53 -13.37
CA ASP A 40 1.53 10.88 -13.87
C ASP A 40 3.03 11.12 -14.12
N LEU A 41 3.90 10.61 -13.24
CA LEU A 41 5.35 10.72 -13.38
C LEU A 41 5.84 9.97 -14.62
N THR A 42 5.33 8.77 -14.87
CA THR A 42 5.63 8.00 -16.09
C THR A 42 5.31 8.82 -17.34
N THR A 43 4.16 9.49 -17.36
CA THR A 43 3.76 10.35 -18.49
C THR A 43 4.71 11.55 -18.68
N ILE A 44 5.24 12.10 -17.58
CA ILE A 44 6.16 13.26 -17.61
C ILE A 44 7.57 12.86 -18.04
N ILE A 45 8.07 11.72 -17.55
CA ILE A 45 9.39 11.17 -17.90
C ILE A 45 9.52 11.03 -19.42
N HIS A 46 8.47 10.57 -20.09
CA HIS A 46 8.43 10.40 -21.54
C HIS A 46 8.20 11.72 -22.31
N CYS A 47 8.13 12.86 -21.63
CA CYS A 47 7.90 14.16 -22.25
C CYS A 47 9.12 15.09 -22.15
N GLU A 48 9.90 15.13 -23.23
CA GLU A 48 11.12 15.95 -23.38
C GLU A 48 10.94 17.42 -22.98
N ARG A 49 9.74 17.98 -23.22
CA ARG A 49 9.45 19.40 -22.94
C ARG A 49 9.09 19.69 -21.50
N CYS A 50 8.50 18.71 -20.82
CA CYS A 50 7.84 18.90 -19.55
C CYS A 50 8.72 18.35 -18.42
N ILE A 51 9.58 17.36 -18.69
CA ILE A 51 10.53 16.80 -17.71
C ILE A 51 11.59 17.80 -17.24
N THR A 52 12.20 18.56 -18.15
CA THR A 52 13.26 19.54 -17.84
C THR A 52 12.74 20.89 -17.34
N ARG A 53 11.41 21.08 -17.28
CA ARG A 53 10.86 22.36 -16.82
C ARG A 53 11.00 22.47 -15.31
N LYS A 54 11.77 23.46 -14.86
CA LYS A 54 11.93 23.86 -13.45
C LYS A 54 10.63 23.83 -12.64
N ARG A 55 9.53 24.38 -13.17
CA ARG A 55 8.21 24.36 -12.49
C ARG A 55 7.69 22.93 -12.26
N MET A 56 7.85 22.05 -13.25
CA MET A 56 7.46 20.65 -13.14
C MET A 56 8.32 19.95 -12.10
N THR A 57 9.63 20.12 -12.17
CA THR A 57 10.59 19.54 -11.22
C THR A 57 10.26 19.93 -9.78
N ASN A 58 10.07 21.23 -9.51
CA ASN A 58 9.65 21.71 -8.18
C ASN A 58 8.36 21.05 -7.69
N MET A 59 7.35 20.95 -8.56
CA MET A 59 6.04 20.42 -8.19
C MET A 59 6.14 18.94 -7.85
N LEU A 60 6.85 18.17 -8.67
CA LEU A 60 7.11 16.76 -8.43
C LEU A 60 7.90 16.55 -7.14
N SER A 61 9.00 17.28 -6.93
CA SER A 61 9.79 17.20 -5.68
C SER A 61 8.98 17.50 -4.43
N GLN A 62 8.08 18.50 -4.48
CA GLN A 62 7.21 18.83 -3.34
C GLN A 62 6.16 17.74 -3.09
N ILE A 63 5.52 17.25 -4.16
CA ILE A 63 4.51 16.20 -4.07
C ILE A 63 5.14 14.91 -3.54
N THR A 64 6.27 14.48 -4.09
CA THR A 64 6.96 13.25 -3.66
C THR A 64 7.41 13.36 -2.21
N SER A 65 8.05 14.47 -1.82
CA SER A 65 8.48 14.70 -0.44
C SER A 65 7.31 14.62 0.56
N ARG A 66 6.17 15.23 0.21
CA ARG A 66 4.97 15.21 1.06
C ARG A 66 4.33 13.82 1.12
N LEU A 67 4.29 13.09 0.00
CA LEU A 67 3.78 11.72 -0.04
C LEU A 67 4.64 10.77 0.81
N VAL A 68 5.96 10.90 0.75
CA VAL A 68 6.89 10.12 1.60
C VAL A 68 6.60 10.36 3.09
N SER A 69 6.33 11.61 3.49
CA SER A 69 5.93 11.91 4.87
C SER A 69 4.63 11.20 5.29
N PHE A 70 3.68 11.03 4.38
CA PHE A 70 2.46 10.27 4.66
C PHE A 70 2.71 8.76 4.76
N TYR A 71 3.59 8.19 3.93
CA TYR A 71 3.98 6.79 4.08
C TYR A 71 4.70 6.53 5.41
N GLU A 72 5.62 7.41 5.82
CA GLU A 72 6.27 7.34 7.13
C GLU A 72 5.25 7.42 8.28
N ALA A 73 4.29 8.37 8.20
CA ALA A 73 3.25 8.53 9.20
C ALA A 73 2.31 7.31 9.28
N ALA A 74 1.99 6.71 8.13
CA ALA A 74 1.19 5.50 8.04
C ALA A 74 1.88 4.32 8.72
N PHE A 75 3.18 4.14 8.44
CA PHE A 75 4.00 3.11 9.09
C PHE A 75 4.06 3.30 10.61
N LEU A 76 4.34 4.51 11.08
CA LEU A 76 4.39 4.82 12.53
C LEU A 76 3.04 4.59 13.22
N SER A 77 1.93 4.92 12.55
CA SER A 77 0.58 4.72 13.09
C SER A 77 0.23 3.23 13.21
N ALA A 78 0.64 2.43 12.22
CA ALA A 78 0.48 0.97 12.26
C ALA A 78 1.32 0.34 13.38
N ALA A 79 2.55 0.80 13.59
CA ALA A 79 3.43 0.34 14.67
C ALA A 79 2.92 0.72 16.08
N ALA A 80 2.40 1.94 16.24
CA ALA A 80 1.86 2.42 17.53
C ALA A 80 0.63 1.62 18.00
N SER A 81 -0.24 1.23 17.06
CA SER A 81 -1.44 0.44 17.34
C SER A 81 -1.12 -0.91 17.99
N LEU A 82 0.02 -1.53 17.63
CA LEU A 82 0.50 -2.78 18.23
C LEU A 82 0.87 -2.64 19.71
N THR A 83 1.54 -1.55 20.07
CA THR A 83 2.01 -1.31 21.46
C THR A 83 0.83 -1.15 22.42
N ILE A 84 -0.26 -0.57 21.93
CA ILE A 84 -1.51 -0.41 22.69
C ILE A 84 -2.27 -1.75 22.78
N ALA A 85 -2.32 -2.52 21.70
CA ALA A 85 -2.96 -3.85 21.68
C ALA A 85 -2.25 -4.87 22.58
N THR A 86 -0.91 -4.88 22.61
CA THR A 86 -0.12 -5.76 23.51
C THR A 86 -0.28 -5.37 24.98
N ARG A 87 -0.32 -4.07 25.31
CA ARG A 87 -0.58 -3.63 26.69
C ARG A 87 -2.00 -3.94 27.17
N SER A 88 -2.99 -3.93 26.28
CA SER A 88 -4.38 -4.25 26.63
C SER A 88 -4.64 -5.75 26.76
N ARG A 89 -3.97 -6.61 25.97
CA ARG A 89 -4.04 -8.08 26.14
C ARG A 89 -3.30 -8.59 27.40
N SER A 90 -2.32 -7.86 27.92
CA SER A 90 -1.57 -8.26 29.14
C SER A 90 -2.38 -8.22 30.45
N THR A 91 -3.65 -7.79 30.44
CA THR A 91 -4.48 -7.74 31.67
C THR A 91 -5.73 -8.62 31.64
N LYS A 92 -5.98 -9.34 30.54
CA LYS A 92 -7.12 -10.25 30.42
C LYS A 92 -6.77 -11.36 29.43
N ASP A 93 -6.32 -12.51 29.93
CA ASP A 93 -6.69 -13.83 29.39
C ASP A 93 -5.93 -14.90 30.17
N LEU A 94 -6.58 -15.34 31.25
CA LEU A 94 -6.24 -16.56 31.97
C LEU A 94 -7.55 -17.30 32.22
N ASP A 95 -8.29 -17.60 31.14
CA ASP A 95 -9.31 -18.65 31.12
C ASP A 95 -9.95 -18.79 29.72
N VAL A 96 -9.32 -19.52 28.80
CA VAL A 96 -10.07 -20.31 27.81
C VAL A 96 -9.25 -21.56 27.47
N LEU A 97 -9.45 -22.62 28.26
CA LEU A 97 -9.10 -23.98 27.87
C LEU A 97 -10.04 -24.42 26.73
N TRP A 98 -9.52 -24.44 25.49
CA TRP A 98 -10.22 -25.03 24.35
C TRP A 98 -10.03 -26.56 24.39
N THR A 99 -11.01 -27.27 24.94
CA THR A 99 -11.19 -28.70 24.70
C THR A 99 -12.07 -28.91 23.45
N PRO A 100 -11.61 -29.62 22.42
CA PRO A 100 -12.45 -29.95 21.27
C PRO A 100 -13.38 -31.09 21.65
N THR A 101 -14.68 -30.80 21.74
CA THR A 101 -15.70 -31.84 21.95
C THR A 101 -16.13 -32.36 20.56
N LEU A 102 -15.63 -33.54 20.21
CA LEU A 102 -16.12 -34.36 19.09
C LEU A 102 -17.52 -34.88 19.45
N SER A 103 -18.56 -34.26 18.91
CA SER A 103 -19.92 -34.80 18.96
C SER A 103 -20.11 -35.77 17.80
N HIS A 104 -19.93 -37.05 18.11
CA HIS A 104 -20.25 -38.19 17.25
C HIS A 104 -21.75 -38.47 17.40
N ASP A 105 -22.59 -38.01 16.48
CA ASP A 105 -23.99 -38.47 16.42
C ASP A 105 -24.06 -39.71 15.52
N CYS A 106 -24.08 -40.86 16.18
CA CYS A 106 -24.36 -42.15 15.58
C CYS A 106 -25.57 -42.73 16.33
N GLU A 107 -26.78 -42.59 15.79
CA GLU A 107 -27.90 -43.43 16.19
C GLU A 107 -28.91 -43.63 15.04
N THR A 108 -28.58 -44.63 14.24
CA THR A 108 -29.42 -45.70 13.70
C THR A 108 -30.94 -45.56 13.85
N SER A 109 -31.64 -45.42 12.72
CA SER A 109 -33.01 -45.94 12.52
C SER A 109 -33.29 -46.12 11.02
N ARG A 110 -33.52 -47.37 10.58
CA ARG A 110 -34.00 -47.78 9.24
C ARG A 110 -35.32 -48.54 9.47
N PRO A 111 -36.40 -48.33 8.68
CA PRO A 111 -36.68 -49.13 7.46
C PRO A 111 -37.27 -48.24 6.32
N LEU A 112 -37.47 -48.57 5.05
CA LEU A 112 -37.56 -49.77 4.18
C LEU A 112 -37.27 -49.28 2.72
N PRO A 113 -36.97 -50.14 1.73
CA PRO A 113 -36.55 -49.71 0.40
C PRO A 113 -37.74 -49.57 -0.56
N THR A 114 -37.77 -48.51 -1.37
CA THR A 114 -38.53 -48.49 -2.63
C THR A 114 -37.68 -47.79 -3.67
N MET A 115 -37.34 -48.54 -4.71
CA MET A 115 -36.55 -48.09 -5.84
C MET A 115 -37.31 -47.04 -6.64
N GLN A 116 -36.67 -45.92 -6.97
CA GLN A 116 -36.74 -45.28 -8.30
C GLN A 116 -35.94 -43.97 -8.30
N GLY A 117 -35.19 -43.76 -9.39
CA GLY A 117 -34.66 -42.45 -9.78
C GLY A 117 -33.19 -42.25 -9.44
N ALA A 118 -32.35 -42.28 -10.48
CA ALA A 118 -30.95 -41.87 -10.42
C ALA A 118 -30.81 -40.47 -9.77
N PRO A 119 -29.88 -40.24 -8.84
CA PRO A 119 -29.56 -38.90 -8.43
C PRO A 119 -28.67 -38.30 -9.52
N GLY A 120 -29.27 -37.48 -10.38
CA GLY A 120 -28.51 -36.57 -11.23
C GLY A 120 -27.52 -35.81 -10.37
N CYS A 121 -26.26 -35.77 -10.81
CA CYS A 121 -25.21 -34.98 -10.17
C CYS A 121 -25.60 -33.50 -10.31
N GLN A 122 -26.34 -32.98 -9.34
CA GLN A 122 -26.64 -31.55 -9.26
C GLN A 122 -25.35 -30.88 -8.78
N SER A 123 -24.67 -30.19 -9.70
CA SER A 123 -23.61 -29.26 -9.35
C SER A 123 -24.23 -28.16 -8.50
N LEU A 124 -24.11 -28.29 -7.19
CA LEU A 124 -24.38 -27.20 -6.25
C LEU A 124 -23.30 -26.15 -6.50
N SER A 125 -23.64 -25.06 -7.20
CA SER A 125 -22.82 -23.85 -7.15
C SER A 125 -22.89 -23.36 -5.70
N ARG A 126 -21.92 -23.82 -4.91
CA ARG A 126 -21.74 -23.33 -3.55
C ARG A 126 -20.98 -22.02 -3.70
N ASP A 127 -21.72 -20.93 -3.85
CA ASP A 127 -21.15 -19.60 -3.74
C ASP A 127 -20.47 -19.51 -2.37
N MET A 128 -19.13 -19.56 -2.37
CA MET A 128 -18.34 -19.34 -1.18
C MET A 128 -18.46 -17.86 -0.85
N LYS A 129 -19.40 -17.52 0.03
CA LYS A 129 -19.40 -16.20 0.67
C LYS A 129 -18.16 -16.14 1.55
N LEU A 130 -17.20 -15.30 1.18
CA LEU A 130 -16.09 -14.94 2.05
C LEU A 130 -16.71 -14.41 3.34
N GLY A 131 -16.62 -15.20 4.42
CA GLY A 131 -17.10 -14.79 5.72
C GLY A 131 -16.43 -13.48 6.09
N LYS A 132 -17.17 -12.56 6.71
CA LYS A 132 -16.58 -11.34 7.29
C LYS A 132 -15.72 -11.78 8.47
N LEU A 133 -14.47 -12.15 8.19
CA LEU A 133 -13.47 -12.40 9.20
C LEU A 133 -13.08 -11.05 9.78
N PRO A 134 -13.22 -10.84 11.09
CA PRO A 134 -12.63 -9.68 11.72
C PRO A 134 -11.11 -9.84 11.59
N ILE A 135 -10.49 -9.01 10.76
CA ILE A 135 -9.04 -8.94 10.63
C ILE A 135 -8.51 -8.51 12.01
N ASP A 136 -7.69 -9.34 12.65
CA ASP A 136 -7.06 -8.98 13.92
C ASP A 136 -6.12 -7.78 13.70
N GLY A 137 -5.92 -6.95 14.73
CA GLY A 137 -5.11 -5.74 14.62
C GLY A 137 -3.67 -6.00 14.14
N SER A 138 -3.13 -7.19 14.40
CA SER A 138 -1.83 -7.66 13.89
C SER A 138 -1.85 -8.02 12.40
N GLU A 139 -2.90 -8.68 11.92
CA GLU A 139 -3.08 -9.04 10.51
C GLU A 139 -3.35 -7.79 9.66
N ALA A 140 -4.19 -6.88 10.14
CA ALA A 140 -4.46 -5.60 9.49
C ALA A 140 -3.17 -4.76 9.36
N ARG A 141 -2.32 -4.79 10.39
CA ARG A 141 -1.00 -4.15 10.36
C ARG A 141 -0.10 -4.79 9.31
N LEU A 142 0.00 -6.13 9.29
CA LEU A 142 0.84 -6.82 8.30
C LEU A 142 0.39 -6.47 6.88
N LEU A 143 -0.92 -6.44 6.62
CA LEU A 143 -1.48 -6.00 5.34
C LEU A 143 -1.08 -4.56 5.00
N VAL A 144 -1.17 -3.63 5.96
CA VAL A 144 -0.73 -2.24 5.76
C VAL A 144 0.77 -2.16 5.47
N GLU A 145 1.60 -2.91 6.20
CA GLU A 145 3.05 -2.95 5.98
C GLU A 145 3.40 -3.49 4.59
N VAL A 146 2.79 -4.60 4.16
CA VAL A 146 3.01 -5.18 2.83
C VAL A 146 2.62 -4.19 1.73
N VAL A 147 1.42 -3.60 1.83
CA VAL A 147 0.95 -2.66 0.80
C VAL A 147 1.79 -1.36 0.80
N LEU A 148 2.27 -0.91 1.96
CA LEU A 148 3.20 0.22 2.04
C LEU A 148 4.56 -0.10 1.43
N VAL A 149 5.09 -1.33 1.59
CA VAL A 149 6.34 -1.75 0.92
C VAL A 149 6.18 -1.62 -0.59
N ASP A 150 5.12 -2.21 -1.13
CA ASP A 150 4.86 -2.18 -2.58
C ASP A 150 4.73 -0.75 -3.09
N ALA A 151 3.98 0.10 -2.38
CA ALA A 151 3.82 1.52 -2.74
C ALA A 151 5.12 2.33 -2.63
N CYS A 152 5.98 2.02 -1.66
CA CYS A 152 7.29 2.67 -1.53
C CYS A 152 8.25 2.23 -2.62
N LEU A 153 8.23 0.95 -3.00
CA LEU A 153 9.07 0.41 -4.08
C LEU A 153 8.68 1.01 -5.43
N ASP A 154 7.38 1.07 -5.76
CA ASP A 154 6.89 1.68 -7.00
C ASP A 154 7.29 3.16 -7.08
N LEU A 155 7.08 3.92 -5.99
CA LEU A 155 7.49 5.32 -5.96
C LEU A 155 9.02 5.49 -6.08
N ASN A 156 9.80 4.63 -5.41
CA ASN A 156 11.25 4.67 -5.47
C ASN A 156 11.77 4.41 -6.90
N GLU A 157 11.25 3.39 -7.58
CA GLU A 157 11.59 3.10 -8.97
C GLU A 157 11.32 4.32 -9.86
N LYS A 158 10.12 4.91 -9.74
CA LYS A 158 9.73 6.04 -10.58
C LYS A 158 10.52 7.31 -10.30
N ILE A 159 10.88 7.60 -9.05
CA ILE A 159 11.77 8.73 -8.73
C ILE A 159 13.19 8.48 -9.27
N GLN A 160 13.71 7.26 -9.22
CA GLN A 160 15.01 6.92 -9.79
C GLN A 160 15.02 7.06 -11.31
N GLU A 161 13.99 6.56 -11.99
CA GLU A 161 13.82 6.72 -13.45
C GLU A 161 13.75 8.21 -13.82
N TRP A 162 12.97 8.99 -13.08
CA TRP A 162 12.88 10.43 -13.28
C TRP A 162 14.24 11.14 -13.06
N LYS A 163 14.97 10.79 -12.00
CA LYS A 163 16.30 11.33 -11.73
C LYS A 163 17.26 11.04 -12.87
N LEU A 164 17.30 9.78 -13.34
CA LEU A 164 18.20 9.36 -14.41
C LEU A 164 17.95 10.17 -15.70
N VAL A 165 16.69 10.34 -16.12
CA VAL A 165 16.39 11.13 -17.33
C VAL A 165 16.70 12.61 -17.11
N MET A 166 16.52 13.14 -15.90
CA MET A 166 16.93 14.51 -15.58
C MET A 166 18.45 14.69 -15.66
N ASP A 167 19.22 13.75 -15.10
CA ASP A 167 20.69 13.78 -15.12
C ASP A 167 21.23 13.67 -16.57
N GLU A 168 20.59 12.86 -17.42
CA GLU A 168 20.95 12.73 -18.84
C GLU A 168 20.64 14.00 -19.67
N LEU A 169 19.51 14.66 -19.40
CA LEU A 169 19.06 15.82 -20.17
C LEU A 169 19.63 17.15 -19.67
N LEU A 170 20.05 17.20 -18.41
CA LEU A 170 20.59 18.40 -17.77
C LEU A 170 22.01 18.09 -17.32
N GLU A 171 22.97 18.14 -18.25
CA GLU A 171 24.42 18.07 -17.97
C GLU A 171 24.91 19.11 -16.93
N VAL A 172 24.04 20.07 -16.57
CA VAL A 172 24.24 21.11 -15.54
C VAL A 172 23.01 21.19 -14.63
N ALA A 173 22.62 20.07 -14.01
CA ALA A 173 21.49 20.08 -13.06
C ALA A 173 21.80 21.04 -11.90
N GLU A 174 20.88 21.97 -11.62
CA GLU A 174 20.95 22.83 -10.43
C GLU A 174 21.03 21.94 -9.17
N GLU A 175 22.12 22.06 -8.39
CA GLU A 175 22.43 21.24 -7.20
C GLU A 175 21.24 21.07 -6.24
N GLN A 176 20.37 22.08 -6.19
CA GLN A 176 19.21 22.13 -5.30
C GLN A 176 18.12 21.08 -5.62
N TYR A 177 17.91 20.72 -6.89
CA TYR A 177 16.92 19.69 -7.23
C TYR A 177 17.42 18.29 -6.91
N ASP A 178 18.71 18.10 -7.15
CA ASP A 178 19.38 16.84 -6.91
C ASP A 178 19.35 16.47 -5.43
N GLU A 179 19.60 17.44 -4.54
CA GLU A 179 19.53 17.26 -3.09
C GLU A 179 18.15 16.80 -2.62
N VAL A 180 17.07 17.43 -3.11
CA VAL A 180 15.70 17.07 -2.68
C VAL A 180 15.30 15.68 -3.17
N ILE A 181 15.64 15.35 -4.41
CA ILE A 181 15.35 14.03 -4.99
C ILE A 181 16.13 12.95 -4.24
N CYS A 182 17.44 13.15 -4.04
CA CYS A 182 18.29 12.23 -3.28
C CYS A 182 17.78 12.06 -1.85
N HIS A 183 17.39 13.14 -1.17
CA HIS A 183 16.81 13.08 0.17
C HIS A 183 15.49 12.29 0.21
N CYS A 184 14.63 12.40 -0.82
CA CYS A 184 13.42 11.59 -0.92
C CYS A 184 13.74 10.10 -1.10
N LEU A 185 14.71 9.77 -1.96
CA LEU A 185 15.18 8.40 -2.18
C LEU A 185 15.79 7.80 -0.91
N ASP A 186 16.59 8.54 -0.17
CA ASP A 186 17.17 8.11 1.10
C ASP A 186 16.08 7.81 2.15
N ARG A 187 15.04 8.64 2.21
CA ARG A 187 13.90 8.43 3.11
C ARG A 187 13.11 7.18 2.72
N LEU A 188 12.84 6.99 1.43
CA LEU A 188 12.19 5.79 0.91
C LEU A 188 13.02 4.53 1.21
N ALA A 189 14.32 4.55 0.95
CA ALA A 189 15.21 3.42 1.24
C ALA A 189 15.20 3.05 2.74
N LYS A 190 15.24 4.05 3.63
CA LYS A 190 15.11 3.84 5.08
C LYS A 190 13.75 3.23 5.44
N LEU A 191 12.66 3.76 4.88
CA LEU A 191 11.32 3.28 5.15
C LEU A 191 11.11 1.83 4.66
N ILE A 192 11.57 1.52 3.45
CA ILE A 192 11.55 0.16 2.88
C ILE A 192 12.33 -0.80 3.78
N GLY A 193 13.53 -0.41 4.22
CA GLY A 193 14.30 -1.21 5.16
C GLY A 193 13.54 -1.47 6.46
N LEU A 194 12.97 -0.43 7.08
CA LEU A 194 12.20 -0.58 8.32
C LEU A 194 11.01 -1.54 8.15
N LEU A 195 10.28 -1.44 7.04
CA LEU A 195 9.14 -2.29 6.74
C LEU A 195 9.55 -3.75 6.51
N GLN A 196 10.65 -4.01 5.80
CA GLN A 196 11.14 -5.38 5.54
C GLN A 196 11.64 -6.08 6.81
N PHE A 197 12.26 -5.36 7.75
CA PHE A 197 12.83 -5.96 8.96
C PHE A 197 11.84 -6.02 10.15
N HIS A 198 10.78 -5.21 10.17
CA HIS A 198 9.76 -5.30 11.23
C HIS A 198 8.87 -6.54 11.13
N GLY A 199 8.64 -7.08 9.94
CA GLY A 199 7.90 -8.33 9.75
C GLY A 199 8.61 -9.55 10.36
N LEU A 200 9.94 -9.53 10.43
CA LEU A 200 10.76 -10.65 10.92
C LEU A 200 10.88 -10.72 12.45
N SER A 201 10.58 -9.63 13.16
CA SER A 201 10.72 -9.59 14.63
C SER A 201 9.53 -10.21 15.38
N VAL A 202 8.42 -10.48 14.70
CA VAL A 202 7.21 -11.04 15.34
C VAL A 202 7.33 -12.54 15.63
N GLU A 203 8.31 -13.25 15.05
CA GLU A 203 8.50 -14.71 15.24
C GLU A 203 9.42 -15.11 16.41
N ARG A 204 9.85 -14.17 17.26
CA ARG A 204 10.68 -14.49 18.44
C ARG A 204 10.15 -13.85 19.71
N SER A 205 9.09 -14.41 20.27
CA SER A 205 8.69 -14.23 21.67
C SER A 205 7.95 -15.47 22.16
#